data_AF-A0A0K9N7R2-F1
#
_entry.id   AF-A0A0K9N7R2-F1
#
_cell.length_a   1.000
_cell.length_b   1.000
_cell.length_c   1.000
_cell.angle_alpha   90.00
_cell.angle_beta   90.00
_cell.angle_gamma   90.00
#
_symmetry.space_group_name_H-M   'P 1'
#
loop_
_entity.id
_entity.type
_entity.pdbx_description
1 polymer ?
#
loop_
_entity_poly.entity_id
_entity_poly.type
_entity_poly.pdbx_seq_one_letter_code
_entity_poly.pdbx_strand_id
1 'polypeptide(L)'
;MESIGDGAFEGCTGITEMTFPVGLSRIKGYAFSGCTSLAKLTFQSATAPTIGGAAFNGVATTGTIYYPAGYASDWLGVSGLPGSWTLASLITLEVTYNDGATMADAIQGALLAASVGKEQVTGIKITGNATAVTGNNWKALYDLYKNDSGWTNLSALHLSEMTALTTIGDMSSYLSGIPKLKQVKLPDSLTTIGSGAFSGCTNLALTALPDGVESIGVRAFYGCTGIRLAALPDGVESIGDSAFTGCIGIRLTALPDGVESIGDSAFDGCTGIRLTALPDGVESIGQYAFSGCTGITEMTFPEKLTSIGDIAFSGCTSLDKLTFQSATAPTIGYSAFGGVATTGTIYYRAGYAPNWLDDSSLPGGWTHVLTYQLTVENGTDTTKASFYPEGGQAVIEADAAPGGQAFDRWETLGGGRFLNAASASTTFTMPAADTTVRATYRTTTPAPGPANASINPDKATFDRYPSGKNHRDIPVTLSPGSHTLSGIRCGNVTLQAGRDYTVSGSRYTFSRTYLATLGKGTHAFIFDMSGGADPTFTLTVEDTRPGGGTSSGPTSDSGNDGSNPNTG
;
A
#
# COMPACT_ATOMS: atom_id res chain seq x y z
N MET A 1 -4.02 16.24 36.95
CA MET A 1 -4.13 16.73 38.35
C MET A 1 -5.56 16.51 38.77
N GLU A 2 -5.82 15.63 39.74
CA GLU A 2 -7.19 15.23 40.10
C GLU A 2 -7.79 16.03 41.26
N SER A 3 -6.95 16.57 42.16
CA SER A 3 -7.44 17.41 43.27
C SER A 3 -6.43 18.48 43.71
N ILE A 4 -6.96 19.54 44.33
CA ILE A 4 -6.19 20.58 45.02
C ILE A 4 -6.29 20.36 46.53
N GLY A 5 -5.14 20.47 47.21
CA GLY A 5 -4.98 20.26 48.65
C GLY A 5 -5.74 21.26 49.52
N ASP A 6 -5.89 20.93 50.81
CA ASP A 6 -6.45 21.85 51.79
C ASP A 6 -5.47 23.00 52.03
N GLY A 7 -5.95 24.24 52.07
CA GLY A 7 -5.10 25.42 52.27
C GLY A 7 -3.99 25.65 51.22
N ALA A 8 -4.06 25.00 50.06
CA ALA A 8 -2.94 24.92 49.10
C ALA A 8 -2.36 26.28 48.65
N PHE A 9 -3.22 27.30 48.53
CA PHE A 9 -2.88 28.67 48.17
C PHE A 9 -3.41 29.67 49.21
N GLU A 10 -3.66 29.22 50.44
CA GLU A 10 -4.20 30.11 51.48
C GLU A 10 -3.31 31.35 51.70
N GLY A 11 -3.93 32.52 51.77
CA GLY A 11 -3.26 33.82 51.95
C GLY A 11 -2.48 34.33 50.74
N CYS A 12 -2.52 33.64 49.58
CA CYS A 12 -1.79 34.06 48.40
C CYS A 12 -2.48 35.26 47.72
N THR A 13 -2.21 36.47 48.21
CA THR A 13 -2.83 37.71 47.73
C THR A 13 -2.38 38.12 46.33
N GLY A 14 -1.28 37.59 45.83
CA GLY A 14 -0.77 37.90 44.48
C GLY A 14 -1.48 37.16 43.34
N ILE A 15 -2.28 36.13 43.63
CA ILE A 15 -2.97 35.36 42.59
C ILE A 15 -4.19 36.14 42.13
N THR A 16 -4.23 36.50 40.84
CA THR A 16 -5.36 37.25 40.24
C THR A 16 -6.28 36.35 39.41
N GLU A 17 -5.74 35.28 38.84
CA GLU A 17 -6.47 34.29 38.06
C GLU A 17 -5.93 32.87 38.29
N MET A 18 -6.78 31.86 38.07
CA MET A 18 -6.39 30.45 38.16
C MET A 18 -7.05 29.66 37.03
N THR A 19 -6.25 28.88 36.29
CA THR A 19 -6.74 27.95 35.26
C THR A 19 -6.56 26.51 35.71
N PHE A 20 -7.66 25.76 35.73
CA PHE A 20 -7.72 24.37 36.16
C PHE A 20 -7.75 23.43 34.96
N PRO A 21 -6.92 22.38 34.95
CA PRO A 21 -6.85 21.44 33.84
C PRO A 21 -8.10 20.54 33.74
N VAL A 22 -8.23 19.86 32.61
CA VAL A 22 -9.18 18.74 32.46
C VAL A 22 -8.89 17.67 33.51
N GLY A 23 -9.94 17.10 34.11
CA GLY A 23 -9.85 16.01 35.09
C GLY A 23 -9.74 16.44 36.55
N LEU A 24 -9.75 17.75 36.84
CA LEU A 24 -9.87 18.22 38.22
C LEU A 24 -11.27 17.86 38.76
N SER A 25 -11.32 17.02 39.79
CA SER A 25 -12.58 16.54 40.38
C SER A 25 -12.85 17.10 41.78
N ARG A 26 -11.83 17.63 42.47
CA ARG A 26 -11.98 18.16 43.82
C ARG A 26 -11.04 19.32 44.16
N ILE A 27 -11.60 20.37 44.76
CA ILE A 27 -10.87 21.45 45.43
C ILE A 27 -11.18 21.32 46.92
N LYS A 28 -10.20 21.05 47.77
CA LYS A 28 -10.42 20.88 49.21
C LYS A 28 -10.68 22.21 49.93
N GLY A 29 -10.98 22.13 51.23
CA GLY A 29 -11.28 23.31 52.05
C GLY A 29 -10.13 24.31 52.07
N TYR A 30 -10.46 25.58 52.25
CA TYR A 30 -9.50 26.69 52.36
C TYR A 30 -8.48 26.83 51.22
N ALA A 31 -8.62 26.09 50.10
CA ALA A 31 -7.59 25.98 49.07
C ALA A 31 -7.12 27.31 48.48
N PHE A 32 -7.99 28.31 48.40
CA PHE A 32 -7.74 29.68 47.96
C PHE A 32 -8.25 30.71 48.98
N SER A 33 -8.35 30.30 50.26
CA SER A 33 -8.78 31.16 51.36
C SER A 33 -7.85 32.38 51.45
N GLY A 34 -8.38 33.60 51.53
CA GLY A 34 -7.59 34.83 51.63
C GLY A 34 -6.81 35.22 50.37
N CYS A 35 -7.06 34.60 49.22
CA CYS A 35 -6.53 35.05 47.92
C CYS A 35 -7.25 36.33 47.44
N THR A 36 -7.04 37.45 48.11
CA THR A 36 -7.86 38.68 47.97
C THR A 36 -7.94 39.26 46.56
N SER A 37 -6.93 39.01 45.72
CA SER A 37 -6.91 39.53 44.34
C SER A 37 -7.45 38.54 43.30
N LEU A 38 -7.77 37.31 43.70
CA LEU A 38 -8.26 36.27 42.79
C LEU A 38 -9.66 36.65 42.32
N ALA A 39 -9.80 36.97 41.04
CA ALA A 39 -11.03 37.45 40.41
C ALA A 39 -11.42 36.66 39.14
N LYS A 40 -10.63 35.65 38.75
CA LYS A 40 -10.90 34.82 37.57
C LYS A 40 -10.56 33.36 37.82
N LEU A 41 -11.52 32.49 37.54
CA LEU A 41 -11.36 31.03 37.59
C LEU A 41 -11.70 30.46 36.22
N THR A 42 -10.80 29.71 35.61
CA THR A 42 -11.05 29.01 34.35
C THR A 42 -11.03 27.52 34.57
N PHE A 43 -12.13 26.84 34.29
CA PHE A 43 -12.23 25.38 34.36
C PHE A 43 -12.30 24.80 32.95
N GLN A 44 -11.43 23.83 32.66
CA GLN A 44 -11.43 23.12 31.38
C GLN A 44 -12.24 21.82 31.42
N SER A 45 -12.69 21.39 32.61
CA SER A 45 -13.51 20.18 32.79
C SER A 45 -14.98 20.48 32.53
N ALA A 46 -15.68 19.55 31.87
CA ALA A 46 -17.12 19.63 31.63
C ALA A 46 -17.92 19.73 32.94
N THR A 47 -17.60 18.85 33.89
CA THR A 47 -18.24 18.81 35.21
C THR A 47 -17.52 19.72 36.20
N ALA A 48 -18.29 20.46 37.01
CA ALA A 48 -17.75 21.22 38.12
C ALA A 48 -17.10 20.30 39.17
N PRO A 49 -15.95 20.67 39.76
CA PRO A 49 -15.34 19.89 40.83
C PRO A 49 -16.16 20.01 42.11
N THR A 50 -16.00 19.03 42.99
CA THR A 50 -16.46 19.16 44.38
C THR A 50 -15.62 20.21 45.11
N ILE A 51 -16.26 21.15 45.81
CA ILE A 51 -15.58 22.26 46.49
C ILE A 51 -15.74 22.11 48.00
N GLY A 52 -14.62 22.06 48.71
CA GLY A 52 -14.55 21.98 50.16
C GLY A 52 -14.94 23.31 50.83
N GLY A 53 -15.33 23.23 52.11
CA GLY A 53 -15.75 24.39 52.88
C GLY A 53 -14.73 25.53 52.85
N ALA A 54 -15.21 26.75 52.63
CA ALA A 54 -14.39 27.97 52.59
C ALA A 54 -13.24 27.97 51.57
N ALA A 55 -13.25 27.09 50.55
CA ALA A 55 -12.18 27.00 49.55
C ALA A 55 -11.86 28.34 48.88
N PHE A 56 -12.86 29.20 48.67
CA PHE A 56 -12.69 30.53 48.08
C PHE A 56 -13.10 31.66 49.05
N ASN A 57 -13.00 31.44 50.36
CA ASN A 57 -13.31 32.49 51.33
C ASN A 57 -12.30 33.65 51.22
N GLY A 58 -12.75 34.91 51.22
CA GLY A 58 -11.85 36.06 51.15
C GLY A 58 -11.16 36.29 49.80
N VAL A 59 -11.68 35.70 48.71
CA VAL A 59 -11.31 36.09 47.33
C VAL A 59 -11.96 37.41 46.92
N ALA A 60 -11.68 37.91 45.72
CA ALA A 60 -12.25 39.17 45.23
C ALA A 60 -13.80 39.14 45.28
N THR A 61 -14.41 40.29 45.58
CA THR A 61 -15.87 40.41 45.71
C THR A 61 -16.61 40.25 44.39
N THR A 62 -15.96 40.58 43.28
CA THR A 62 -16.43 40.38 41.92
C THR A 62 -15.42 39.57 41.13
N GLY A 63 -15.90 38.71 40.26
CA GLY A 63 -15.06 37.93 39.37
C GLY A 63 -15.88 37.11 38.39
N THR A 64 -15.19 36.33 37.58
CA THR A 64 -15.82 35.48 36.56
C THR A 64 -15.28 34.06 36.62
N ILE A 65 -16.20 33.10 36.55
CA ILE A 65 -15.91 31.67 36.43
C ILE A 65 -16.19 31.26 34.99
N TYR A 66 -15.15 30.80 34.32
CA TYR A 66 -15.21 30.28 32.96
C TYR A 66 -15.32 28.76 32.98
N TYR A 67 -16.23 28.19 32.20
CA TYR A 67 -16.49 26.75 32.10
C TYR A 67 -16.80 26.36 30.65
N PRO A 68 -16.63 25.09 30.23
CA PRO A 68 -16.88 24.69 28.84
C PRO A 68 -18.34 24.93 28.43
N ALA A 69 -18.57 25.45 27.22
CA ALA A 69 -19.94 25.64 26.70
C ALA A 69 -20.72 24.32 26.64
N GLY A 70 -22.04 24.41 26.83
CA GLY A 70 -22.96 23.27 26.84
C GLY A 70 -23.20 22.64 28.21
N TYR A 71 -22.45 23.05 29.25
CA TYR A 71 -22.54 22.45 30.59
C TYR A 71 -23.14 23.39 31.64
N ALA A 72 -23.87 24.44 31.25
CA ALA A 72 -24.37 25.45 32.18
C ALA A 72 -25.18 24.87 33.36
N SER A 73 -25.95 23.80 33.13
CA SER A 73 -26.71 23.11 34.18
C SER A 73 -25.83 22.53 35.29
N ASP A 74 -24.61 22.11 34.95
CA ASP A 74 -23.68 21.47 35.89
C ASP A 74 -22.91 22.49 36.74
N TRP A 75 -22.91 23.76 36.29
CA TRP A 75 -22.21 24.87 36.93
C TRP A 75 -23.14 25.79 37.71
N LEU A 76 -24.44 25.79 37.39
CA LEU A 76 -25.45 26.54 38.14
C LEU A 76 -25.68 25.92 39.52
N GLY A 77 -25.54 26.72 40.58
CA GLY A 77 -25.86 26.31 41.95
C GLY A 77 -24.79 25.44 42.63
N VAL A 78 -23.59 25.31 42.05
CA VAL A 78 -22.46 24.59 42.67
C VAL A 78 -22.09 25.27 44.00
N SER A 79 -22.27 24.53 45.10
CA SER A 79 -21.97 25.03 46.45
C SER A 79 -20.48 25.26 46.64
N GLY A 80 -20.11 26.39 47.27
CA GLY A 80 -18.72 26.72 47.60
C GLY A 80 -18.00 27.59 46.57
N LEU A 81 -18.60 27.83 45.39
CA LEU A 81 -18.16 28.89 44.48
C LEU A 81 -18.50 30.27 45.07
N PRO A 82 -17.74 31.33 44.72
CA PRO A 82 -18.09 32.71 45.07
C PRO A 82 -19.45 33.11 44.45
N GLY A 83 -20.49 33.24 45.28
CA GLY A 83 -21.86 33.44 44.81
C GLY A 83 -22.16 34.79 44.11
N SER A 84 -21.28 35.78 44.27
CA SER A 84 -21.37 37.08 43.60
C SER A 84 -20.68 37.13 42.22
N TRP A 85 -20.01 36.05 41.82
CA TRP A 85 -19.27 35.99 40.57
C TRP A 85 -20.16 35.60 39.40
N THR A 86 -19.80 36.08 38.21
CA THR A 86 -20.51 35.73 36.98
C THR A 86 -20.03 34.40 36.43
N LEU A 87 -20.94 33.65 35.80
CA LEU A 87 -20.64 32.43 35.07
C LEU A 87 -20.55 32.77 33.57
N ALA A 88 -19.46 32.38 32.90
CA ALA A 88 -19.26 32.59 31.46
C ALA A 88 -18.80 31.31 30.75
N SER A 89 -19.41 30.99 29.62
CA SER A 89 -19.03 29.82 28.83
C SER A 89 -17.76 30.09 28.01
N LEU A 90 -16.88 29.09 27.95
CA LEU A 90 -15.76 28.98 27.02
C LEU A 90 -16.26 28.40 25.70
N ILE A 91 -15.92 29.05 24.58
CA ILE A 91 -16.44 28.73 23.25
C ILE A 91 -15.35 28.56 22.20
N THR A 92 -15.68 27.87 21.11
CA THR A 92 -14.97 28.02 19.84
C THR A 92 -15.67 29.12 19.04
N LEU A 93 -14.94 30.15 18.65
CA LEU A 93 -15.45 31.26 17.87
C LEU A 93 -15.58 30.85 16.40
N GLU A 94 -16.78 30.94 15.84
CA GLU A 94 -17.01 30.72 14.41
C GLU A 94 -16.76 32.01 13.62
N VAL A 95 -15.87 31.94 12.62
CA VAL A 95 -15.44 33.08 11.81
C VAL A 95 -15.66 32.72 10.34
N THR A 96 -16.47 33.51 9.63
CA THR A 96 -16.58 33.38 8.18
C THR A 96 -15.61 34.34 7.50
N TYR A 97 -14.73 33.78 6.68
CA TYR A 97 -13.72 34.52 5.92
C TYR A 97 -13.85 34.21 4.42
N ASN A 98 -14.28 35.23 3.67
CA ASN A 98 -14.39 35.22 2.21
C ASN A 98 -13.49 36.33 1.64
N ASP A 99 -13.01 36.17 0.40
CA ASP A 99 -12.13 37.13 -0.27
C ASP A 99 -12.80 38.52 -0.39
N GLY A 100 -12.51 39.43 0.56
CA GLY A 100 -13.10 40.78 0.59
C GLY A 100 -12.99 41.53 1.91
N ALA A 101 -12.87 40.85 3.05
CA ALA A 101 -12.54 41.46 4.36
C ALA A 101 -11.15 41.02 4.82
N THR A 102 -10.51 41.77 5.72
CA THR A 102 -9.28 41.27 6.37
C THR A 102 -9.65 40.20 7.39
N MET A 103 -8.74 39.25 7.62
CA MET A 103 -8.94 38.22 8.66
C MET A 103 -9.13 38.84 10.06
N ALA A 104 -8.46 39.96 10.35
CA ALA A 104 -8.63 40.70 11.59
C ALA A 104 -10.07 41.24 11.74
N ASP A 105 -10.62 41.83 10.68
CA ASP A 105 -11.99 42.36 10.68
C ASP A 105 -13.02 41.23 10.81
N ALA A 106 -12.79 40.10 10.14
CA ALA A 106 -13.66 38.93 10.24
C ALA A 106 -13.73 38.39 11.68
N ILE A 107 -12.58 38.31 12.36
CA ILE A 107 -12.50 37.86 13.76
C ILE A 107 -13.15 38.87 14.71
N GLN A 108 -12.92 40.17 14.49
CA GLN A 108 -13.55 41.24 15.27
C GLN A 108 -15.08 41.21 15.11
N GLY A 109 -15.58 41.03 13.89
CA GLY A 109 -17.00 40.91 13.58
C GLY A 109 -17.63 39.68 14.24
N ALA A 110 -16.94 38.54 14.22
CA ALA A 110 -17.38 37.31 14.88
C ALA A 110 -17.48 37.46 16.41
N LEU A 111 -16.50 38.12 17.05
CA LEU A 111 -16.56 38.41 18.49
C LEU A 111 -17.78 39.25 18.86
N LEU A 112 -18.05 40.30 18.07
CA LEU A 112 -19.21 41.18 18.28
C LEU A 112 -20.53 40.43 18.08
N ALA A 113 -20.64 39.63 17.01
CA ALA A 113 -21.83 38.84 16.71
C ALA A 113 -22.12 37.79 17.79
N ALA A 114 -21.08 37.14 18.30
CA ALA A 114 -21.21 36.16 19.39
C ALA A 114 -21.44 36.82 20.77
N SER A 115 -21.26 38.15 20.89
CA SER A 115 -21.36 38.88 22.15
C SER A 115 -20.46 38.31 23.26
N VAL A 116 -19.21 37.95 22.91
CA VAL A 116 -18.24 37.36 23.85
C VAL A 116 -16.93 38.16 23.92
N GLY A 117 -16.23 38.03 25.05
CA GLY A 117 -14.86 38.52 25.24
C GLY A 117 -13.79 37.55 24.73
N LYS A 118 -12.56 38.04 24.53
CA LYS A 118 -11.41 37.23 24.09
C LYS A 118 -11.06 36.13 25.09
N GLU A 119 -11.31 36.35 26.38
CA GLU A 119 -11.10 35.41 27.46
C GLU A 119 -12.03 34.20 27.37
N GLN A 120 -13.17 34.32 26.68
CA GLN A 120 -14.10 33.20 26.49
C GLN A 120 -13.68 32.28 25.34
N VAL A 121 -12.79 32.70 24.45
CA VAL A 121 -12.49 31.96 23.23
C VAL A 121 -11.35 30.97 23.46
N THR A 122 -11.62 29.68 23.27
CA THR A 122 -10.64 28.60 23.38
C THR A 122 -10.13 28.12 22.03
N GLY A 123 -10.90 28.34 20.97
CA GLY A 123 -10.52 28.04 19.61
C GLY A 123 -11.17 28.96 18.59
N ILE A 124 -10.58 29.05 17.40
CA ILE A 124 -11.15 29.75 16.25
C ILE A 124 -11.43 28.72 15.17
N LYS A 125 -12.67 28.69 14.68
CA LYS A 125 -13.11 27.86 13.58
C LYS A 125 -13.42 28.76 12.39
N ILE A 126 -12.68 28.59 11.31
CA ILE A 126 -12.83 29.41 10.11
C ILE A 126 -13.60 28.64 9.04
N THR A 127 -14.60 29.29 8.47
CA THR A 127 -15.38 28.82 7.32
C THR A 127 -15.30 29.85 6.19
N GLY A 128 -15.73 29.48 4.99
CA GLY A 128 -15.76 30.38 3.84
C GLY A 128 -15.09 29.79 2.60
N ASN A 129 -14.97 30.61 1.56
CA ASN A 129 -14.54 30.17 0.23
C ASN A 129 -13.14 30.67 -0.19
N ALA A 130 -12.41 31.33 0.71
CA ALA A 130 -11.06 31.81 0.41
C ALA A 130 -10.13 30.63 0.08
N THR A 131 -9.37 30.78 -1.00
CA THR A 131 -8.43 29.74 -1.46
C THR A 131 -7.06 29.83 -0.80
N ALA A 132 -6.75 30.96 -0.15
CA ALA A 132 -5.50 31.17 0.53
C ALA A 132 -5.66 32.03 1.80
N VAL A 133 -4.90 31.72 2.84
CA VAL A 133 -4.72 32.58 4.02
C VAL A 133 -3.26 32.97 4.11
N THR A 134 -2.92 34.16 3.60
CA THR A 134 -1.53 34.60 3.38
C THR A 134 -1.26 36.00 3.94
N GLY A 135 0.02 36.38 4.01
CA GLY A 135 0.45 37.73 4.37
C GLY A 135 -0.17 38.24 5.67
N ASN A 136 -0.76 39.43 5.63
CA ASN A 136 -1.39 40.05 6.80
C ASN A 136 -2.57 39.25 7.38
N ASN A 137 -3.23 38.41 6.57
CA ASN A 137 -4.34 37.58 7.06
C ASN A 137 -3.84 36.40 7.90
N TRP A 138 -2.78 35.73 7.46
CA TRP A 138 -2.13 34.70 8.27
C TRP A 138 -1.46 35.29 9.51
N LYS A 139 -0.79 36.43 9.35
CA LYS A 139 -0.20 37.18 10.47
C LYS A 139 -1.24 37.57 11.52
N ALA A 140 -2.44 37.99 11.10
CA ALA A 140 -3.52 38.33 12.02
C ALA A 140 -3.90 37.15 12.91
N LEU A 141 -4.01 35.93 12.37
CA LEU A 141 -4.23 34.71 13.14
C LEU A 141 -3.03 34.40 14.05
N TYR A 142 -1.82 34.44 13.49
CA TYR A 142 -0.58 34.17 14.20
C TYR A 142 -0.45 35.04 15.47
N ASP A 143 -0.72 36.34 15.37
CA ASP A 143 -0.61 37.26 16.50
C ASP A 143 -1.58 36.92 17.67
N LEU A 144 -2.72 36.27 17.39
CA LEU A 144 -3.68 35.89 18.45
C LEU A 144 -3.12 34.82 19.38
N TYR A 145 -2.23 33.97 18.89
CA TYR A 145 -1.66 32.85 19.65
C TYR A 145 -0.35 33.20 20.37
N LYS A 146 0.06 34.47 20.36
CA LYS A 146 1.16 34.96 21.20
C LYS A 146 0.75 35.07 22.67
N ASN A 147 1.73 35.01 23.58
CA ASN A 147 1.46 35.04 25.02
C ASN A 147 0.77 36.34 25.47
N ASP A 148 1.16 37.47 24.90
CA ASP A 148 0.73 38.84 25.21
C ASP A 148 -0.50 39.32 24.39
N SER A 149 -1.14 38.45 23.60
CA SER A 149 -2.23 38.81 22.69
C SER A 149 -3.57 39.21 23.35
N GLY A 150 -3.70 39.02 24.66
CA GLY A 150 -4.97 39.13 25.41
C GLY A 150 -5.92 37.94 25.23
N TRP A 151 -5.65 37.02 24.29
CA TRP A 151 -6.41 35.78 24.13
C TRP A 151 -5.91 34.74 25.13
N THR A 152 -6.41 34.80 26.36
CA THR A 152 -5.84 34.04 27.49
C THR A 152 -6.12 32.53 27.42
N ASN A 153 -7.22 32.13 26.79
CA ASN A 153 -7.64 30.72 26.71
C ASN A 153 -7.51 30.09 25.30
N LEU A 154 -7.14 30.89 24.29
CA LEU A 154 -7.08 30.46 22.89
C LEU A 154 -5.94 29.46 22.67
N SER A 155 -6.27 28.30 22.07
CA SER A 155 -5.28 27.25 21.80
C SER A 155 -5.57 26.35 20.59
N ALA A 156 -6.75 26.44 19.98
CA ALA A 156 -7.14 25.61 18.83
C ALA A 156 -7.49 26.45 17.60
N LEU A 157 -6.99 26.06 16.43
CA LEU A 157 -7.34 26.62 15.12
C LEU A 157 -7.95 25.55 14.23
N HIS A 158 -9.19 25.74 13.78
CA HIS A 158 -9.86 24.80 12.88
C HIS A 158 -10.09 25.45 11.51
N LEU A 159 -9.40 24.93 10.51
CA LEU A 159 -9.50 25.33 9.11
C LEU A 159 -10.16 24.25 8.23
N SER A 160 -10.53 23.10 8.81
CA SER A 160 -11.03 21.93 8.07
C SER A 160 -12.32 22.18 7.27
N GLU A 161 -13.07 23.24 7.59
CA GLU A 161 -14.29 23.62 6.84
C GLU A 161 -14.03 24.65 5.74
N MET A 162 -12.79 25.10 5.55
CA MET A 162 -12.39 25.90 4.39
C MET A 162 -12.06 24.97 3.22
N THR A 163 -13.08 24.34 2.62
CA THR A 163 -12.91 23.28 1.61
C THR A 163 -12.28 23.73 0.28
N ALA A 164 -12.09 25.04 0.08
CA ALA A 164 -11.40 25.62 -1.07
C ALA A 164 -9.97 26.08 -0.72
N LEU A 165 -9.55 26.01 0.54
CA LEU A 165 -8.26 26.52 1.00
C LEU A 165 -7.14 25.58 0.54
N THR A 166 -6.32 26.07 -0.39
CA THR A 166 -5.16 25.33 -0.92
C THR A 166 -3.86 25.78 -0.28
N THR A 167 -3.79 27.00 0.27
CA THR A 167 -2.53 27.60 0.72
C THR A 167 -2.63 28.26 2.10
N ILE A 168 -1.75 27.83 3.01
CA ILE A 168 -1.37 28.60 4.21
C ILE A 168 -0.08 29.35 3.87
N GLY A 169 -0.11 30.67 4.03
CA GLY A 169 0.97 31.53 3.56
C GLY A 169 2.20 31.61 4.46
N ASP A 170 3.20 32.28 3.93
CA ASP A 170 4.49 32.46 4.60
C ASP A 170 4.39 33.35 5.85
N MET A 171 5.24 33.04 6.83
CA MET A 171 5.55 33.87 7.99
C MET A 171 7.05 34.14 8.07
N SER A 172 7.40 35.35 8.52
CA SER A 172 8.78 35.69 8.82
C SER A 172 9.35 34.72 9.86
N SER A 173 10.44 34.05 9.52
CA SER A 173 11.12 33.06 10.36
C SER A 173 11.74 33.64 11.63
N TYR A 174 11.87 34.97 11.74
CA TYR A 174 12.38 35.66 12.94
C TYR A 174 11.31 35.85 14.04
N LEU A 175 10.05 35.48 13.79
CA LEU A 175 9.01 35.57 14.79
C LEU A 175 9.16 34.43 15.82
N SER A 176 8.93 34.75 17.10
CA SER A 176 9.19 33.89 18.26
C SER A 176 8.24 32.69 18.44
N GLY A 177 7.67 32.16 17.36
CA GLY A 177 6.61 31.14 17.41
C GLY A 177 5.26 31.61 17.95
N ILE A 178 4.28 30.70 17.92
CA ILE A 178 2.96 30.87 18.56
C ILE A 178 2.74 29.83 19.66
N PRO A 179 3.29 30.05 20.87
CA PRO A 179 3.36 29.01 21.91
C PRO A 179 2.01 28.58 22.46
N LYS A 180 0.93 29.34 22.25
CA LYS A 180 -0.41 28.94 22.69
C LYS A 180 -1.08 27.92 21.78
N LEU A 181 -0.69 27.82 20.51
CA LEU A 181 -1.33 26.91 19.56
C LEU A 181 -0.99 25.46 19.92
N LYS A 182 -2.01 24.69 20.29
CA LYS A 182 -1.92 23.28 20.68
C LYS A 182 -2.54 22.35 19.65
N GLN A 183 -3.58 22.82 18.97
CA GLN A 183 -4.33 22.02 18.00
C GLN A 183 -4.56 22.83 16.73
N VAL A 184 -4.28 22.21 15.59
CA VAL A 184 -4.71 22.69 14.28
C VAL A 184 -5.49 21.59 13.58
N LYS A 185 -6.59 21.95 12.92
CA LYS A 185 -7.27 21.07 11.94
C LYS A 185 -7.11 21.70 10.57
N LEU A 186 -6.38 21.03 9.70
CA LEU A 186 -6.12 21.47 8.33
C LEU A 186 -7.22 20.92 7.40
N PRO A 187 -7.55 21.61 6.29
CA PRO A 187 -8.52 21.10 5.30
C PRO A 187 -7.87 20.10 4.35
N ASP A 188 -8.69 19.17 3.84
CA ASP A 188 -8.25 18.14 2.89
C ASP A 188 -7.80 18.71 1.54
N SER A 189 -8.25 19.93 1.22
CA SER A 189 -7.87 20.67 0.00
C SER A 189 -6.49 21.32 0.05
N LEU A 190 -5.79 21.25 1.19
CA LEU A 190 -4.53 21.96 1.39
C LEU A 190 -3.41 21.33 0.56
N THR A 191 -2.79 22.11 -0.33
CA THR A 191 -1.66 21.69 -1.17
C THR A 191 -0.33 22.30 -0.74
N THR A 192 -0.36 23.48 -0.10
CA THR A 192 0.85 24.23 0.24
C THR A 192 0.87 24.72 1.68
N ILE A 193 1.96 24.40 2.38
CA ILE A 193 2.30 24.96 3.69
C ILE A 193 3.49 25.90 3.52
N GLY A 194 3.24 27.20 3.62
CA GLY A 194 4.23 28.25 3.39
C GLY A 194 5.39 28.27 4.38
N SER A 195 6.41 29.01 4.01
CA SER A 195 7.64 29.15 4.79
C SER A 195 7.35 29.74 6.17
N GLY A 196 7.85 29.12 7.22
CA GLY A 196 7.65 29.58 8.60
C GLY A 196 6.22 29.49 9.13
N ALA A 197 5.26 28.92 8.39
CA ALA A 197 3.82 28.97 8.70
C ALA A 197 3.49 28.58 10.15
N PHE A 198 4.12 27.53 10.66
CA PHE A 198 4.00 27.03 12.02
C PHE A 198 5.35 27.05 12.78
N SER A 199 6.32 27.86 12.36
CA SER A 199 7.60 27.99 13.06
C SER A 199 7.38 28.31 14.55
N GLY A 200 8.12 27.64 15.43
CA GLY A 200 8.12 27.83 16.88
C GLY A 200 6.84 27.37 17.61
N CYS A 201 5.94 26.63 16.96
CA CYS A 201 4.74 26.07 17.61
C CYS A 201 5.08 24.88 18.52
N THR A 202 5.84 25.13 19.60
CA THR A 202 6.38 24.08 20.49
C THR A 202 5.30 23.19 21.15
N ASN A 203 4.09 23.70 21.34
CA ASN A 203 2.98 22.94 21.94
C ASN A 203 2.02 22.30 20.91
N LEU A 204 2.27 22.46 19.60
CA LEU A 204 1.38 21.97 18.56
C LEU A 204 1.44 20.45 18.45
N ALA A 205 0.34 19.77 18.77
CA ALA A 205 0.22 18.31 18.74
C ALA A 205 -0.37 17.81 17.41
N LEU A 206 0.28 18.13 16.29
CA LEU A 206 -0.14 17.68 14.96
C LEU A 206 0.34 16.23 14.70
N THR A 207 -0.58 15.35 14.32
CA THR A 207 -0.30 13.91 14.10
C THR A 207 -0.32 13.49 12.64
N ALA A 208 -0.96 14.27 11.77
CA ALA A 208 -1.02 14.03 10.32
C ALA A 208 -1.11 15.35 9.56
N LEU A 209 -0.62 15.36 8.32
CA LEU A 209 -0.87 16.39 7.32
C LEU A 209 -1.96 15.89 6.36
N PRO A 210 -2.72 16.78 5.70
CA PRO A 210 -3.66 16.39 4.65
C PRO A 210 -2.97 15.68 3.48
N ASP A 211 -3.63 14.69 2.88
CA ASP A 211 -3.07 13.85 1.80
C ASP A 211 -2.69 14.66 0.55
N GLY A 212 -3.37 15.79 0.30
CA GLY A 212 -3.13 16.65 -0.85
C GLY A 212 -1.94 17.60 -0.73
N VAL A 213 -1.18 17.59 0.38
CA VAL A 213 -0.03 18.50 0.55
C VAL A 213 1.11 18.08 -0.37
N GLU A 214 1.55 19.01 -1.23
CA GLU A 214 2.61 18.83 -2.22
C GLU A 214 3.91 19.54 -1.83
N SER A 215 3.82 20.65 -1.09
CA SER A 215 4.97 21.49 -0.73
C SER A 215 4.98 21.92 0.73
N ILE A 216 6.15 21.74 1.36
CA ILE A 216 6.45 22.16 2.74
C ILE A 216 7.60 23.17 2.71
N GLY A 217 7.27 24.43 2.96
CA GLY A 217 8.19 25.56 2.84
C GLY A 217 9.32 25.61 3.88
N VAL A 218 10.26 26.52 3.66
CA VAL A 218 11.42 26.78 4.53
C VAL A 218 10.96 27.06 5.96
N ARG A 219 11.49 26.34 6.94
CA ARG A 219 11.13 26.49 8.37
C ARG A 219 9.63 26.31 8.69
N ALA A 220 8.83 25.68 7.82
CA ALA A 220 7.38 25.54 8.00
C ALA A 220 6.98 25.05 9.41
N PHE A 221 7.74 24.11 9.98
CA PHE A 221 7.54 23.55 11.33
C PHE A 221 8.79 23.68 12.21
N TYR A 222 9.69 24.62 11.94
CA TYR A 222 10.93 24.82 12.70
C TYR A 222 10.66 24.90 14.21
N GLY A 223 11.33 24.08 15.03
CA GLY A 223 11.20 24.07 16.48
C GLY A 223 9.87 23.53 17.03
N CYS A 224 9.04 22.86 16.23
CA CYS A 224 7.77 22.29 16.68
C CYS A 224 7.95 20.97 17.45
N THR A 225 8.40 21.05 18.70
CA THR A 225 8.69 19.87 19.54
C THR A 225 7.46 19.03 19.90
N GLY A 226 6.25 19.60 19.82
CA GLY A 226 4.98 18.93 20.09
C GLY A 226 4.46 18.03 18.97
N ILE A 227 4.95 18.19 17.73
CA ILE A 227 4.45 17.46 16.56
C ILE A 227 4.80 15.97 16.65
N ARG A 228 3.92 15.11 16.13
CA ARG A 228 4.00 13.64 16.18
C ARG A 228 3.64 13.01 14.83
N LEU A 229 4.13 13.57 13.72
CA LEU A 229 3.94 12.98 12.40
C LEU A 229 4.62 11.60 12.34
N ALA A 230 3.87 10.61 11.87
CA ALA A 230 4.37 9.26 11.60
C ALA A 230 4.65 9.01 10.10
N ALA A 231 4.03 9.81 9.23
CA ALA A 231 4.24 9.83 7.79
C ALA A 231 4.12 11.26 7.26
N LEU A 232 4.70 11.51 6.09
CA LEU A 232 4.40 12.66 5.25
C LEU A 232 3.45 12.22 4.12
N PRO A 233 2.62 13.11 3.57
CA PRO A 233 1.72 12.79 2.45
C PRO A 233 2.48 12.33 1.19
N ASP A 234 1.90 11.39 0.45
CA ASP A 234 2.52 10.79 -0.75
C ASP A 234 2.83 11.82 -1.85
N GLY A 235 2.05 12.91 -1.90
CA GLY A 235 2.22 13.99 -2.89
C GLY A 235 3.36 14.96 -2.60
N VAL A 236 4.08 14.85 -1.48
CA VAL A 236 5.15 15.79 -1.15
C VAL A 236 6.35 15.60 -2.09
N GLU A 237 6.67 16.63 -2.88
CA GLU A 237 7.79 16.62 -3.83
C GLU A 237 9.05 17.30 -3.27
N SER A 238 8.87 18.26 -2.35
CA SER A 238 9.97 19.08 -1.80
C SER A 238 9.84 19.33 -0.31
N ILE A 239 10.98 19.23 0.39
CA ILE A 239 11.12 19.54 1.80
C ILE A 239 12.11 20.69 1.94
N GLY A 240 11.59 21.89 2.22
CA GLY A 240 12.39 23.10 2.27
C GLY A 240 13.40 23.14 3.42
N ASP A 241 14.35 24.07 3.33
CA ASP A 241 15.39 24.26 4.33
C ASP A 241 14.80 24.42 5.73
N SER A 242 15.35 23.65 6.67
CA SER A 242 14.97 23.67 8.07
C SER A 242 13.48 23.41 8.33
N ALA A 243 12.75 22.80 7.38
CA ALA A 243 11.29 22.60 7.46
C ALA A 243 10.85 21.96 8.78
N PHE A 244 11.60 20.97 9.29
CA PHE A 244 11.33 20.25 10.52
C PHE A 244 12.46 20.32 11.55
N THR A 245 13.43 21.23 11.44
CA THR A 245 14.52 21.34 12.42
C THR A 245 13.98 21.39 13.86
N GLY A 246 14.53 20.58 14.76
CA GLY A 246 14.13 20.52 16.17
C GLY A 246 12.77 19.85 16.44
N CYS A 247 12.13 19.24 15.44
CA CYS A 247 10.88 18.48 15.62
C CYS A 247 11.13 17.10 16.24
N ILE A 248 11.59 17.07 17.49
CA ILE A 248 12.00 15.86 18.21
C ILE A 248 10.91 14.77 18.34
N GLY A 249 9.64 15.13 18.14
CA GLY A 249 8.51 14.22 18.26
C GLY A 249 8.12 13.47 16.99
N ILE A 250 8.67 13.85 15.83
CA ILE A 250 8.42 13.19 14.55
C ILE A 250 8.98 11.76 14.56
N ARG A 251 8.25 10.83 13.94
CA ARG A 251 8.59 9.39 13.89
C ARG A 251 8.49 8.80 12.49
N LEU A 252 9.03 9.50 11.49
CA LEU A 252 9.04 9.01 10.11
C LEU A 252 9.88 7.73 10.00
N THR A 253 9.32 6.74 9.30
CA THR A 253 10.01 5.50 8.91
C THR A 253 10.28 5.42 7.41
N ALA A 254 9.62 6.26 6.61
CA ALA A 254 9.87 6.46 5.19
C ALA A 254 9.63 7.94 4.83
N LEU A 255 10.20 8.37 3.70
CA LEU A 255 9.82 9.61 3.02
C LEU A 255 8.96 9.26 1.79
N PRO A 256 8.11 10.17 1.31
CA PRO A 256 7.30 9.96 0.10
C PRO A 256 8.16 9.72 -1.15
N ASP A 257 7.68 8.86 -2.05
CA ASP A 257 8.41 8.45 -3.26
C ASP A 257 8.71 9.62 -4.21
N GLY A 258 7.89 10.68 -4.17
CA GLY A 258 8.03 11.88 -5.00
C GLY A 258 9.10 12.88 -4.53
N VAL A 259 9.74 12.66 -3.38
CA VAL A 259 10.75 13.60 -2.86
C VAL A 259 12.01 13.57 -3.73
N GLU A 260 12.35 14.70 -4.35
CA GLU A 260 13.54 14.83 -5.21
C GLU A 260 14.73 15.49 -4.48
N SER A 261 14.45 16.35 -3.49
CA SER A 261 15.47 17.09 -2.75
C SER A 261 15.13 17.25 -1.28
N ILE A 262 16.16 17.22 -0.44
CA ILE A 262 16.07 17.41 1.01
C ILE A 262 16.91 18.64 1.37
N GLY A 263 16.24 19.73 1.75
CA GLY A 263 16.89 21.01 2.02
C GLY A 263 17.84 21.03 3.23
N ASP A 264 18.56 22.13 3.37
CA ASP A 264 19.54 22.31 4.44
C ASP A 264 18.86 22.26 5.82
N SER A 265 19.39 21.43 6.72
CA SER A 265 18.87 21.23 8.07
C SER A 265 17.42 20.73 8.13
N ALA A 266 16.85 20.21 7.02
CA ALA A 266 15.43 19.86 6.90
C ALA A 266 14.89 19.06 8.10
N PHE A 267 15.68 18.11 8.62
CA PHE A 267 15.37 17.28 9.79
C PHE A 267 16.42 17.38 10.91
N ASP A 268 17.23 18.44 10.96
CA ASP A 268 18.25 18.61 12.01
C ASP A 268 17.63 18.50 13.42
N GLY A 269 18.22 17.69 14.29
CA GLY A 269 17.74 17.40 15.64
C GLY A 269 16.49 16.52 15.73
N CYS A 270 15.98 15.95 14.64
CA CYS A 270 14.80 15.07 14.67
C CYS A 270 15.11 13.65 15.20
N THR A 271 15.39 13.56 16.49
CA THR A 271 15.81 12.31 17.17
C THR A 271 14.84 11.13 17.08
N GLY A 272 13.56 11.37 16.74
CA GLY A 272 12.55 10.32 16.62
C GLY A 272 12.48 9.63 15.26
N ILE A 273 13.18 10.13 14.23
CA ILE A 273 13.20 9.59 12.88
C ILE A 273 13.94 8.24 12.83
N ARG A 274 13.40 7.30 12.03
CA ARG A 274 13.92 5.94 11.84
C ARG A 274 13.91 5.53 10.37
N LEU A 275 14.30 6.45 9.48
CA LEU A 275 14.49 6.14 8.07
C LEU A 275 15.61 5.09 7.93
N THR A 276 15.40 4.14 7.02
CA THR A 276 16.40 3.14 6.63
C THR A 276 16.83 3.28 5.16
N ALA A 277 16.07 4.05 4.37
CA ALA A 277 16.32 4.36 2.98
C ALA A 277 15.77 5.74 2.63
N LEU A 278 16.32 6.36 1.59
CA LEU A 278 15.73 7.53 0.93
C LEU A 278 15.00 7.09 -0.35
N PRO A 279 13.98 7.85 -0.80
CA PRO A 279 13.28 7.60 -2.06
C PRO A 279 14.21 7.58 -3.28
N ASP A 280 13.86 6.79 -4.29
CA ASP A 280 14.63 6.63 -5.54
C ASP A 280 14.83 7.95 -6.31
N GLY A 281 13.94 8.92 -6.09
CA GLY A 281 13.98 10.25 -6.70
C GLY A 281 15.01 11.21 -6.10
N VAL A 282 15.55 10.93 -4.91
CA VAL A 282 16.42 11.91 -4.21
C VAL A 282 17.77 12.07 -4.92
N GLU A 283 18.05 13.29 -5.38
CA GLU A 283 19.29 13.62 -6.10
C GLU A 283 20.35 14.30 -5.20
N SER A 284 19.91 14.97 -4.13
CA SER A 284 20.80 15.69 -3.21
C SER A 284 20.26 15.76 -1.78
N ILE A 285 21.20 15.77 -0.82
CA ILE A 285 20.94 15.93 0.61
C ILE A 285 21.67 17.18 1.09
N GLY A 286 20.92 18.14 1.66
CA GLY A 286 21.45 19.41 2.14
C GLY A 286 22.39 19.31 3.35
N GLN A 287 23.05 20.43 3.65
CA GLN A 287 23.91 20.60 4.81
C GLN A 287 23.11 20.37 6.10
N TYR A 288 23.63 19.60 7.06
CA TYR A 288 22.94 19.24 8.31
C TYR A 288 21.57 18.54 8.16
N ALA A 289 21.17 18.08 6.96
CA ALA A 289 19.79 17.64 6.69
C ALA A 289 19.22 16.64 7.71
N PHE A 290 20.04 15.71 8.21
CA PHE A 290 19.71 14.71 9.22
C PHE A 290 20.64 14.78 10.46
N SER A 291 21.29 15.92 10.69
CA SER A 291 22.17 16.11 11.85
C SER A 291 21.39 15.81 13.14
N GLY A 292 22.01 15.10 14.09
CA GLY A 292 21.40 14.72 15.37
C GLY A 292 20.22 13.74 15.29
N CYS A 293 19.94 13.12 14.13
CA CYS A 293 18.90 12.10 13.99
C CYS A 293 19.35 10.75 14.59
N THR A 294 19.39 10.68 15.93
CA THR A 294 19.93 9.52 16.68
C THR A 294 19.15 8.20 16.50
N GLY A 295 17.94 8.25 15.95
CA GLY A 295 17.10 7.08 15.68
C GLY A 295 17.41 6.37 14.35
N ILE A 296 18.20 6.98 13.46
CA ILE A 296 18.66 6.38 12.21
C ILE A 296 19.77 5.38 12.53
N THR A 297 19.59 4.13 12.09
CA THR A 297 20.52 3.01 12.37
C THR A 297 21.23 2.51 11.12
N GLU A 298 20.52 2.55 10.00
CA GLU A 298 21.06 2.28 8.68
C GLU A 298 20.56 3.33 7.69
N MET A 299 21.27 3.51 6.58
CA MET A 299 20.82 4.38 5.49
C MET A 299 21.18 3.79 4.14
N THR A 300 20.15 3.60 3.30
CA THR A 300 20.29 3.25 1.88
C THR A 300 20.09 4.50 1.04
N PHE A 301 21.14 4.87 0.32
CA PHE A 301 21.17 6.01 -0.60
C PHE A 301 20.81 5.55 -2.02
N PRO A 302 19.91 6.26 -2.72
CA PRO A 302 19.38 5.86 -4.02
C PRO A 302 20.42 6.02 -5.12
N GLU A 303 20.15 5.40 -6.28
CA GLU A 303 21.07 5.42 -7.42
C GLU A 303 21.33 6.82 -7.98
N LYS A 304 20.33 7.70 -7.93
CA LYS A 304 20.39 9.06 -8.46
C LYS A 304 21.15 10.05 -7.56
N LEU A 305 21.52 9.66 -6.35
CA LEU A 305 22.15 10.57 -5.40
C LEU A 305 23.50 11.07 -5.92
N THR A 306 23.65 12.39 -6.03
CA THR A 306 24.86 13.05 -6.54
C THR A 306 25.67 13.73 -5.44
N SER A 307 25.05 14.12 -4.33
CA SER A 307 25.72 14.84 -3.26
C SER A 307 25.10 14.63 -1.88
N ILE A 308 25.96 14.63 -0.86
CA ILE A 308 25.64 14.65 0.56
C ILE A 308 26.34 15.87 1.15
N GLY A 309 25.58 16.83 1.68
CA GLY A 309 26.10 18.08 2.22
C GLY A 309 26.95 17.91 3.50
N ASP A 310 27.66 18.97 3.88
CA ASP A 310 28.48 18.97 5.08
C ASP A 310 27.63 18.64 6.31
N ILE A 311 28.15 17.78 7.18
CA ILE A 311 27.55 17.48 8.49
C ILE A 311 26.13 16.86 8.36
N ALA A 312 25.74 16.39 7.17
CA ALA A 312 24.37 15.94 6.87
C ALA A 312 23.84 14.84 7.80
N PHE A 313 24.67 13.90 8.24
CA PHE A 313 24.33 12.81 9.17
C PHE A 313 25.13 12.90 10.48
N SER A 314 25.71 14.06 10.78
CA SER A 314 26.52 14.23 11.98
C SER A 314 25.72 13.96 13.26
N GLY A 315 26.28 13.24 14.22
CA GLY A 315 25.59 12.91 15.47
C GLY A 315 24.46 11.89 15.31
N CYS A 316 24.32 11.23 14.15
CA CYS A 316 23.50 10.02 14.00
C CYS A 316 24.19 8.86 14.72
N THR A 317 24.21 8.91 16.05
CA THR A 317 25.04 8.04 16.92
C THR A 317 24.75 6.54 16.81
N SER A 318 23.57 6.16 16.32
CA SER A 318 23.18 4.76 16.11
C SER A 318 23.45 4.26 14.68
N LEU A 319 23.89 5.13 13.77
CA LEU A 319 24.13 4.79 12.37
C LEU A 319 25.40 3.94 12.24
N ASP A 320 25.22 2.67 11.89
CA ASP A 320 26.31 1.68 11.76
C ASP A 320 26.30 0.96 10.40
N LYS A 321 25.36 1.28 9.51
CA LYS A 321 25.29 0.71 8.16
C LYS A 321 24.94 1.75 7.11
N LEU A 322 25.75 1.83 6.05
CA LEU A 322 25.52 2.68 4.89
C LEU A 322 25.48 1.82 3.64
N THR A 323 24.53 2.08 2.74
CA THR A 323 24.44 1.41 1.43
C THR A 323 24.36 2.45 0.34
N PHE A 324 25.35 2.46 -0.55
CA PHE A 324 25.40 3.35 -1.71
C PHE A 324 25.05 2.55 -2.97
N GLN A 325 23.91 2.86 -3.59
CA GLN A 325 23.41 2.14 -4.76
C GLN A 325 23.92 2.73 -6.09
N SER A 326 24.37 3.99 -6.08
CA SER A 326 24.80 4.69 -7.29
C SER A 326 26.01 4.03 -7.97
N ALA A 327 26.00 4.04 -9.30
CA ALA A 327 27.14 3.65 -10.12
C ALA A 327 28.27 4.70 -10.12
N THR A 328 27.99 5.91 -9.62
CA THR A 328 28.95 7.01 -9.47
C THR A 328 29.02 7.45 -8.01
N ALA A 329 30.20 7.76 -7.47
CA ALA A 329 30.27 8.33 -6.12
C ALA A 329 29.45 9.62 -6.04
N PRO A 330 28.57 9.76 -5.04
CA PRO A 330 28.15 11.09 -4.64
C PRO A 330 29.36 11.84 -4.08
N THR A 331 29.33 13.16 -4.21
CA THR A 331 30.23 14.03 -3.44
C THR A 331 29.81 13.98 -1.97
N ILE A 332 30.76 13.72 -1.07
CA ILE A 332 30.50 13.71 0.38
C ILE A 332 31.11 14.97 0.99
N GLY A 333 30.26 15.75 1.66
CA GLY A 333 30.64 16.97 2.36
C GLY A 333 31.47 16.72 3.60
N TYR A 334 32.07 17.79 4.10
CA TYR A 334 32.91 17.77 5.29
C TYR A 334 32.16 17.19 6.49
N SER A 335 32.75 16.17 7.13
CA SER A 335 32.20 15.54 8.34
C SER A 335 30.73 15.10 8.20
N ALA A 336 30.29 14.74 6.97
CA ALA A 336 28.93 14.31 6.70
C ALA A 336 28.47 13.21 7.66
N PHE A 337 29.37 12.28 8.02
CA PHE A 337 29.12 11.20 8.97
C PHE A 337 29.90 11.38 10.29
N GLY A 338 30.15 12.62 10.72
CA GLY A 338 30.84 12.89 11.98
C GLY A 338 30.06 12.38 13.20
N GLY A 339 30.69 11.64 14.12
CA GLY A 339 30.01 11.19 15.34
C GLY A 339 28.94 10.10 15.15
N VAL A 340 28.95 9.39 14.02
CA VAL A 340 28.23 8.11 13.85
C VAL A 340 28.94 6.98 14.62
N ALA A 341 28.44 5.75 14.53
CA ALA A 341 29.06 4.61 15.21
C ALA A 341 30.54 4.44 14.83
N THR A 342 31.39 4.03 15.78
CA THR A 342 32.83 3.85 15.54
C THR A 342 33.16 2.63 14.69
N THR A 343 32.25 1.67 14.61
CA THR A 343 32.32 0.46 13.79
C THR A 343 31.02 0.32 13.04
N GLY A 344 31.09 -0.16 11.80
CA GLY A 344 29.93 -0.33 10.96
C GLY A 344 30.28 -1.00 9.64
N THR A 345 29.34 -1.04 8.71
CA THR A 345 29.54 -1.60 7.37
C THR A 345 29.10 -0.63 6.29
N ILE A 346 29.95 -0.41 5.30
CA ILE A 346 29.65 0.37 4.09
C ILE A 346 29.53 -0.59 2.93
N TYR A 347 28.35 -0.61 2.32
CA TYR A 347 28.04 -1.34 1.09
C TYR A 347 28.09 -0.39 -0.10
N TYR A 348 28.80 -0.76 -1.16
CA TYR A 348 28.89 0.02 -2.40
C TYR A 348 29.10 -0.90 -3.60
N ARG A 349 28.77 -0.43 -4.81
CA ARG A 349 28.90 -1.24 -6.04
C ARG A 349 30.35 -1.61 -6.34
N ALA A 350 30.57 -2.86 -6.77
CA ALA A 350 31.84 -3.32 -7.30
C ALA A 350 32.20 -2.64 -8.64
N GLY A 351 33.50 -2.56 -8.94
CA GLY A 351 34.00 -1.94 -10.18
C GLY A 351 34.19 -0.42 -10.10
N TYR A 352 33.88 0.18 -8.96
CA TYR A 352 34.10 1.59 -8.69
C TYR A 352 34.80 1.78 -7.32
N ALA A 353 35.86 2.59 -7.30
CA ALA A 353 36.57 2.97 -6.08
C ALA A 353 36.28 4.46 -5.80
N PRO A 354 35.30 4.76 -4.92
CA PRO A 354 35.03 6.13 -4.51
C PRO A 354 36.30 6.79 -3.97
N ASN A 355 36.55 8.02 -4.38
CA ASN A 355 37.67 8.83 -3.87
C ASN A 355 37.56 9.14 -2.37
N TRP A 356 36.37 9.00 -1.78
CA TRP A 356 36.13 9.20 -0.35
C TRP A 356 36.30 7.94 0.51
N LEU A 357 36.62 6.76 -0.07
CA LEU A 357 36.87 5.56 0.74
C LEU A 357 38.05 5.74 1.72
N ASP A 358 39.04 6.53 1.32
CA ASP A 358 40.23 6.86 2.12
C ASP A 358 40.12 8.27 2.78
N ASP A 359 38.95 8.91 2.69
CA ASP A 359 38.71 10.24 3.24
C ASP A 359 38.29 10.17 4.71
N SER A 360 38.79 11.12 5.48
CA SER A 360 38.34 11.46 6.83
C SER A 360 36.84 11.75 6.98
N SER A 361 36.11 12.00 5.87
CA SER A 361 34.66 12.18 5.87
C SER A 361 33.88 10.90 6.20
N LEU A 362 34.51 9.73 6.05
CA LEU A 362 34.00 8.45 6.52
C LEU A 362 34.68 7.99 7.82
N PRO A 363 34.01 7.18 8.65
CA PRO A 363 34.63 6.67 9.86
C PRO A 363 35.60 5.53 9.50
N GLY A 364 36.90 5.75 9.70
CA GLY A 364 37.97 4.80 9.28
C GLY A 364 37.98 3.41 9.95
N GLY A 365 37.06 3.13 10.89
CA GLY A 365 36.88 1.82 11.53
C GLY A 365 35.83 0.92 10.87
N TRP A 366 35.26 1.32 9.73
CA TRP A 366 34.15 0.61 9.10
C TRP A 366 34.63 -0.46 8.13
N THR A 367 33.85 -1.55 8.04
CA THR A 367 34.10 -2.63 7.08
C THR A 367 33.50 -2.24 5.73
N HIS A 368 34.25 -2.47 4.66
CA HIS A 368 33.86 -2.16 3.30
C HIS A 368 33.43 -3.45 2.59
N VAL A 369 32.20 -3.47 2.06
CA VAL A 369 31.60 -4.64 1.40
C VAL A 369 31.17 -4.25 -0.01
N LEU A 370 31.71 -4.96 -0.99
CA LEU A 370 31.29 -4.83 -2.38
C LEU A 370 29.92 -5.46 -2.59
N THR A 371 29.13 -4.81 -3.42
CA THR A 371 27.81 -5.28 -3.85
C THR A 371 27.74 -5.39 -5.36
N TYR A 372 26.87 -6.29 -5.82
CA TYR A 372 26.75 -6.75 -7.19
C TYR A 372 25.29 -6.74 -7.62
N GLN A 373 25.07 -6.46 -8.90
CA GLN A 373 23.76 -6.40 -9.51
C GLN A 373 23.24 -7.79 -9.89
N LEU A 374 21.98 -8.06 -9.55
CA LEU A 374 21.25 -9.23 -10.05
C LEU A 374 20.29 -8.78 -11.15
N THR A 375 20.41 -9.36 -12.33
CA THR A 375 19.41 -9.22 -13.40
C THR A 375 18.60 -10.50 -13.49
N VAL A 376 17.26 -10.41 -13.43
CA VAL A 376 16.37 -11.57 -13.54
C VAL A 376 15.61 -11.48 -14.88
N GLU A 377 15.88 -12.40 -15.78
CA GLU A 377 15.22 -12.51 -17.08
C GLU A 377 14.06 -13.51 -17.02
N ASN A 378 12.90 -13.12 -17.57
CA ASN A 378 11.64 -13.87 -17.51
C ASN A 378 11.21 -14.24 -16.08
N GLY A 379 11.48 -13.33 -15.15
CA GLY A 379 11.11 -13.47 -13.76
C GLY A 379 11.39 -12.18 -13.00
N THR A 380 11.11 -12.22 -11.71
CA THR A 380 11.20 -11.05 -10.83
C THR A 380 12.03 -11.40 -9.59
N ASP A 381 12.86 -10.45 -9.15
CA ASP A 381 13.42 -10.49 -7.79
C ASP A 381 12.39 -9.94 -6.80
N THR A 382 11.79 -10.85 -6.04
CA THR A 382 10.76 -10.53 -5.04
C THR A 382 11.33 -10.01 -3.72
N THR A 383 12.65 -10.14 -3.50
CA THR A 383 13.33 -9.48 -2.37
C THR A 383 13.41 -7.96 -2.57
N LYS A 384 13.31 -7.49 -3.84
CA LYS A 384 13.34 -6.07 -4.23
C LYS A 384 14.59 -5.30 -3.76
N ALA A 385 15.72 -5.98 -3.57
CA ALA A 385 16.98 -5.30 -3.34
C ALA A 385 17.65 -5.01 -4.68
N SER A 386 18.12 -3.78 -4.88
CA SER A 386 18.82 -3.40 -6.12
C SER A 386 20.21 -4.06 -6.24
N PHE A 387 20.90 -4.26 -5.11
CA PHE A 387 22.25 -4.83 -5.03
C PHE A 387 22.43 -5.80 -3.88
N TYR A 388 23.33 -6.75 -4.04
CA TYR A 388 23.62 -7.79 -3.06
C TYR A 388 25.13 -7.93 -2.82
N PRO A 389 25.59 -8.14 -1.57
CA PRO A 389 26.96 -8.57 -1.33
C PRO A 389 27.19 -10.00 -1.83
N GLU A 390 28.46 -10.40 -1.97
CA GLU A 390 28.80 -11.81 -2.21
C GLU A 390 28.17 -12.71 -1.13
N GLY A 391 27.52 -13.79 -1.53
CA GLY A 391 26.80 -14.68 -0.63
C GLY A 391 25.42 -14.16 -0.20
N GLY A 392 25.05 -12.93 -0.56
CA GLY A 392 23.70 -12.38 -0.39
C GLY A 392 22.66 -13.21 -1.13
N GLN A 393 21.41 -13.19 -0.63
CA GLN A 393 20.35 -14.06 -1.12
C GLN A 393 19.17 -13.25 -1.67
N ALA A 394 18.79 -13.54 -2.92
CA ALA A 394 17.61 -13.00 -3.59
C ALA A 394 16.54 -14.09 -3.74
N VAL A 395 15.27 -13.77 -3.53
CA VAL A 395 14.17 -14.68 -3.82
C VAL A 395 13.63 -14.33 -5.20
N ILE A 396 13.84 -15.23 -6.15
CA ILE A 396 13.42 -15.04 -7.55
C ILE A 396 12.21 -15.90 -7.86
N GLU A 397 11.30 -15.35 -8.65
CA GLU A 397 10.10 -16.02 -9.12
C GLU A 397 9.99 -15.90 -10.65
N ALA A 398 9.74 -17.02 -11.32
CA ALA A 398 9.62 -17.07 -12.76
C ALA A 398 8.29 -16.47 -13.19
N ASP A 399 8.29 -15.76 -14.31
CA ASP A 399 7.05 -15.26 -14.90
C ASP A 399 6.11 -16.40 -15.30
N ALA A 400 4.87 -16.05 -15.61
CA ALA A 400 3.93 -17.01 -16.16
C ALA A 400 4.48 -17.62 -17.46
N ALA A 401 4.50 -18.95 -17.54
CA ALA A 401 4.99 -19.65 -18.71
C ALA A 401 4.18 -19.27 -19.97
N PRO A 402 4.84 -19.02 -21.12
CA PRO A 402 4.15 -18.78 -22.37
C PRO A 402 3.21 -19.94 -22.74
N GLY A 403 2.15 -19.65 -23.51
CA GLY A 403 1.12 -20.63 -23.87
C GLY A 403 1.70 -21.92 -24.48
N GLY A 404 1.26 -23.07 -23.96
CA GLY A 404 1.74 -24.39 -24.39
C GLY A 404 3.12 -24.76 -23.84
N GLN A 405 3.70 -23.96 -22.93
CA GLN A 405 4.93 -24.26 -22.22
C GLN A 405 4.70 -24.40 -20.72
N ALA A 406 5.68 -24.99 -20.03
CA ALA A 406 5.76 -25.01 -18.59
C ALA A 406 7.16 -24.53 -18.17
N PHE A 407 7.28 -23.98 -16.96
CA PHE A 407 8.57 -23.68 -16.36
C PHE A 407 9.45 -24.94 -16.42
N ASP A 408 10.67 -24.76 -16.90
CA ASP A 408 11.66 -25.83 -17.02
C ASP A 408 12.67 -25.71 -15.88
N ARG A 409 13.47 -24.64 -15.87
CA ARG A 409 14.48 -24.38 -14.85
C ARG A 409 14.99 -22.94 -14.84
N TRP A 410 15.78 -22.63 -13.81
CA TRP A 410 16.64 -21.46 -13.77
C TRP A 410 18.04 -21.76 -14.32
N GLU A 411 18.59 -20.81 -15.05
CA GLU A 411 19.97 -20.76 -15.53
C GLU A 411 20.67 -19.50 -15.01
N THR A 412 22.00 -19.54 -14.86
CA THR A 412 22.81 -18.39 -14.44
C THR A 412 23.93 -18.11 -15.45
N LEU A 413 24.14 -16.83 -15.75
CA LEU A 413 25.20 -16.29 -16.59
C LEU A 413 26.03 -15.33 -15.71
N GLY A 414 27.06 -15.85 -15.04
CA GLY A 414 27.88 -15.06 -14.09
C GLY A 414 28.24 -15.80 -12.80
N GLY A 415 27.71 -17.00 -12.57
CA GLY A 415 28.01 -17.81 -11.39
C GLY A 415 26.88 -17.79 -10.37
N GLY A 416 27.22 -17.91 -9.08
CA GLY A 416 26.22 -18.03 -8.01
C GLY A 416 25.56 -19.40 -7.96
N ARG A 417 24.56 -19.55 -7.09
CA ARG A 417 23.88 -20.85 -6.89
C ARG A 417 22.39 -20.66 -6.62
N PHE A 418 21.59 -21.54 -7.22
CA PHE A 418 20.17 -21.67 -6.86
C PHE A 418 20.02 -22.67 -5.72
N LEU A 419 19.12 -22.39 -4.79
CA LEU A 419 18.68 -23.38 -3.80
C LEU A 419 18.01 -24.56 -4.50
N ASN A 420 17.11 -24.29 -5.45
CA ASN A 420 16.50 -25.29 -6.32
C ASN A 420 16.20 -24.69 -7.69
N ALA A 421 17.10 -24.91 -8.67
CA ALA A 421 16.92 -24.42 -10.02
C ALA A 421 15.70 -25.00 -10.75
N ALA A 422 15.11 -26.12 -10.29
CA ALA A 422 13.92 -26.74 -10.89
C ALA A 422 12.61 -26.23 -10.29
N SER A 423 12.66 -25.27 -9.35
CA SER A 423 11.48 -24.62 -8.78
C SER A 423 11.26 -23.25 -9.41
N ALA A 424 10.03 -22.97 -9.82
CA ALA A 424 9.65 -21.67 -10.40
C ALA A 424 9.90 -20.50 -9.43
N SER A 425 9.78 -20.75 -8.12
CA SER A 425 10.24 -19.85 -7.07
C SER A 425 11.43 -20.48 -6.32
N THR A 426 12.55 -19.77 -6.24
CA THR A 426 13.77 -20.26 -5.56
C THR A 426 14.56 -19.10 -4.97
N THR A 427 15.43 -19.41 -3.99
CA THR A 427 16.48 -18.49 -3.55
C THR A 427 17.70 -18.61 -4.46
N PHE A 428 18.26 -17.49 -4.90
CA PHE A 428 19.54 -17.38 -5.58
C PHE A 428 20.57 -16.77 -4.62
N THR A 429 21.75 -17.39 -4.51
CA THR A 429 22.89 -16.84 -3.76
C THR A 429 23.87 -16.19 -4.73
N MET A 430 24.19 -14.92 -4.46
CA MET A 430 25.00 -14.07 -5.31
C MET A 430 26.49 -14.45 -5.31
N PRO A 431 27.16 -14.47 -6.47
CA PRO A 431 28.62 -14.54 -6.53
C PRO A 431 29.26 -13.17 -6.30
N ALA A 432 30.59 -13.11 -6.26
CA ALA A 432 31.37 -11.87 -6.25
C ALA A 432 31.42 -11.17 -7.63
N ALA A 433 30.31 -11.15 -8.37
CA ALA A 433 30.19 -10.52 -9.68
C ALA A 433 28.73 -10.19 -10.01
N ASP A 434 28.52 -9.14 -10.81
CA ASP A 434 27.22 -8.89 -11.43
C ASP A 434 26.80 -10.13 -12.22
N THR A 435 25.54 -10.54 -12.06
CA THR A 435 25.06 -11.82 -12.59
C THR A 435 23.66 -11.70 -13.14
N THR A 436 23.42 -12.40 -14.26
CA THR A 436 22.09 -12.57 -14.82
C THR A 436 21.59 -13.97 -14.55
N VAL A 437 20.36 -14.10 -14.06
CA VAL A 437 19.64 -15.37 -13.98
C VAL A 437 18.45 -15.35 -14.92
N ARG A 438 18.09 -16.49 -15.49
CA ARG A 438 17.03 -16.60 -16.49
C ARG A 438 16.13 -17.79 -16.21
N ALA A 439 14.82 -17.57 -16.19
CA ALA A 439 13.85 -18.64 -16.22
C ALA A 439 13.70 -19.16 -17.66
N THR A 440 13.81 -20.47 -17.84
CA THR A 440 13.57 -21.15 -19.11
C THR A 440 12.26 -21.92 -19.05
N TYR A 441 11.65 -22.09 -20.23
CA TYR A 441 10.37 -22.77 -20.40
C TYR A 441 10.52 -23.85 -21.46
N ARG A 442 9.82 -24.97 -21.27
CA ARG A 442 9.80 -26.10 -22.20
C ARG A 442 8.41 -26.32 -22.75
N THR A 443 8.34 -26.75 -24.01
CA THR A 443 7.06 -27.10 -24.64
C THR A 443 6.40 -28.27 -23.92
N THR A 444 5.14 -28.09 -23.58
CA THR A 444 4.27 -29.17 -23.12
C THR A 444 3.73 -29.88 -24.35
N THR A 445 4.11 -31.14 -24.54
CA THR A 445 3.51 -31.97 -25.59
C THR A 445 2.07 -32.28 -25.15
N PRO A 446 1.03 -32.01 -25.96
CA PRO A 446 -0.30 -32.53 -25.67
C PRO A 446 -0.22 -34.06 -25.60
N ALA A 447 -0.80 -34.67 -24.56
CA ALA A 447 -0.91 -36.12 -24.49
C ALA A 447 -1.56 -36.67 -25.79
N PRO A 448 -1.09 -37.81 -26.35
CA PRO A 448 -1.78 -38.42 -27.48
C PRO A 448 -3.24 -38.70 -27.08
N GLY A 449 -4.18 -38.31 -27.94
CA GLY A 449 -5.60 -38.47 -27.69
C GLY A 449 -6.04 -39.93 -27.49
N PRO A 450 -7.27 -40.16 -27.00
CA PRO A 450 -7.80 -41.49 -26.72
C PRO A 450 -7.74 -42.45 -27.93
N ALA A 451 -7.34 -43.71 -27.70
CA ALA A 451 -7.28 -44.73 -28.75
C ALA A 451 -8.68 -45.07 -29.29
N ASN A 452 -8.82 -45.14 -30.63
CA ASN A 452 -10.05 -45.50 -31.33
C ASN A 452 -10.43 -46.98 -31.15
N ALA A 453 -11.72 -47.26 -31.24
CA ALA A 453 -12.24 -48.63 -31.24
C ALA A 453 -11.93 -49.35 -32.57
N SER A 454 -11.71 -50.67 -32.52
CA SER A 454 -11.45 -51.51 -33.69
C SER A 454 -12.10 -52.88 -33.54
N ILE A 455 -12.33 -53.59 -34.65
CA ILE A 455 -12.91 -54.93 -34.66
C ILE A 455 -12.09 -55.91 -35.51
N ASN A 456 -12.18 -57.20 -35.20
CA ASN A 456 -11.55 -58.27 -35.97
C ASN A 456 -12.37 -59.58 -35.91
N PRO A 457 -12.71 -60.20 -37.05
CA PRO A 457 -12.55 -59.69 -38.41
C PRO A 457 -13.47 -58.50 -38.69
N ASP A 458 -13.05 -57.63 -39.61
CA ASP A 458 -13.84 -56.51 -40.13
C ASP A 458 -14.72 -56.92 -41.33
N LYS A 459 -14.57 -58.14 -41.84
CA LYS A 459 -15.37 -58.69 -42.93
C LYS A 459 -15.55 -60.21 -42.86
N ALA A 460 -16.68 -60.71 -43.35
CA ALA A 460 -16.92 -62.15 -43.54
C ALA A 460 -17.96 -62.43 -44.63
N THR A 461 -18.13 -63.71 -44.97
CA THR A 461 -19.17 -64.19 -45.88
C THR A 461 -20.08 -65.18 -45.16
N PHE A 462 -21.40 -65.04 -45.35
CA PHE A 462 -22.42 -65.95 -44.85
C PHE A 462 -23.21 -66.55 -46.02
N ASP A 463 -23.45 -67.86 -46.00
CA ASP A 463 -24.29 -68.52 -46.99
C ASP A 463 -25.65 -68.86 -46.39
N ARG A 464 -26.72 -68.36 -46.99
CA ARG A 464 -28.08 -68.61 -46.50
C ARG A 464 -28.62 -69.99 -46.84
N TYR A 465 -27.99 -70.73 -47.75
CA TYR A 465 -28.36 -72.12 -48.00
C TYR A 465 -27.95 -72.98 -46.80
N PRO A 466 -28.87 -73.69 -46.11
CA PRO A 466 -28.53 -74.44 -44.89
C PRO A 466 -27.42 -75.50 -45.06
N SER A 467 -27.25 -76.01 -46.28
CA SER A 467 -26.16 -76.96 -46.64
C SER A 467 -24.94 -76.27 -47.25
N GLY A 468 -24.93 -74.94 -47.31
CA GLY A 468 -23.84 -74.13 -47.83
C GLY A 468 -22.63 -74.10 -46.90
N LYS A 469 -21.42 -73.96 -47.46
CA LYS A 469 -20.14 -74.04 -46.73
C LYS A 469 -20.00 -72.98 -45.62
N ASN A 470 -20.71 -71.85 -45.75
CA ASN A 470 -20.63 -70.71 -44.82
C ASN A 470 -21.91 -70.49 -43.99
N HIS A 471 -22.79 -71.49 -43.86
CA HIS A 471 -23.98 -71.42 -43.03
C HIS A 471 -23.68 -71.65 -41.53
N ARG A 472 -22.97 -70.70 -40.91
CA ARG A 472 -22.50 -70.78 -39.51
C ARG A 472 -22.58 -69.43 -38.81
N ASP A 473 -22.51 -69.46 -37.48
CA ASP A 473 -22.40 -68.25 -36.66
C ASP A 473 -21.08 -67.53 -36.95
N ILE A 474 -21.08 -66.20 -36.86
CA ILE A 474 -19.91 -65.38 -37.19
C ILE A 474 -19.44 -64.59 -35.96
N PRO A 475 -18.27 -64.93 -35.40
CA PRO A 475 -17.69 -64.19 -34.30
C PRO A 475 -16.90 -62.96 -34.78
N VAL A 476 -17.12 -61.82 -34.13
CA VAL A 476 -16.38 -60.57 -34.29
C VAL A 476 -15.89 -60.12 -32.91
N THR A 477 -14.60 -59.79 -32.80
CA THR A 477 -14.00 -59.33 -31.54
C THR A 477 -13.88 -57.81 -31.57
N LEU A 478 -14.41 -57.12 -30.55
CA LEU A 478 -14.32 -55.67 -30.38
C LEU A 478 -13.18 -55.32 -29.42
N SER A 479 -12.30 -54.44 -29.86
CA SER A 479 -11.30 -53.75 -29.04
C SER A 479 -11.76 -52.30 -28.88
N PRO A 480 -12.46 -51.94 -27.78
CA PRO A 480 -13.18 -50.67 -27.68
C PRO A 480 -12.29 -49.43 -27.45
N GLY A 481 -10.98 -49.63 -27.27
CA GLY A 481 -10.05 -48.54 -26.95
C GLY A 481 -10.39 -47.93 -25.59
N SER A 482 -10.59 -46.61 -25.57
CA SER A 482 -11.02 -45.85 -24.36
C SER A 482 -12.51 -45.53 -24.34
N HIS A 483 -13.29 -46.10 -25.26
CA HIS A 483 -14.71 -45.86 -25.41
C HIS A 483 -15.53 -47.06 -24.90
N THR A 484 -16.84 -46.87 -24.74
CA THR A 484 -17.76 -47.95 -24.35
C THR A 484 -18.72 -48.25 -25.50
N LEU A 485 -19.11 -49.51 -25.68
CA LEU A 485 -20.09 -49.90 -26.71
C LEU A 485 -21.51 -49.59 -26.21
N SER A 486 -22.28 -48.86 -27.02
CA SER A 486 -23.67 -48.50 -26.72
C SER A 486 -24.69 -49.39 -27.46
N GLY A 487 -24.32 -49.97 -28.61
CA GLY A 487 -25.19 -50.84 -29.38
C GLY A 487 -24.51 -51.42 -30.62
N ILE A 488 -25.20 -52.34 -31.29
CA ILE A 488 -24.82 -52.84 -32.62
C ILE A 488 -26.04 -52.72 -33.52
N ARG A 489 -25.85 -52.18 -34.73
CA ARG A 489 -26.93 -52.03 -35.72
C ARG A 489 -26.51 -52.52 -37.09
N CYS A 490 -27.47 -53.02 -37.86
CA CYS A 490 -27.31 -53.37 -39.27
C CYS A 490 -28.26 -52.49 -40.09
N GLY A 491 -27.71 -51.54 -40.85
CA GLY A 491 -28.51 -50.46 -41.44
C GLY A 491 -29.20 -49.61 -40.36
N ASN A 492 -30.54 -49.50 -40.43
CA ASN A 492 -31.37 -48.77 -39.47
C ASN A 492 -31.95 -49.65 -38.35
N VAL A 493 -31.56 -50.92 -38.28
CA VAL A 493 -32.10 -51.88 -37.29
C VAL A 493 -31.07 -52.12 -36.18
N THR A 494 -31.44 -51.80 -34.94
CA THR A 494 -30.65 -52.15 -33.75
C THR A 494 -30.82 -53.63 -33.42
N LEU A 495 -29.70 -54.32 -33.20
CA LEU A 495 -29.65 -55.75 -32.93
C LEU A 495 -29.77 -56.05 -31.44
N GLN A 496 -30.46 -57.14 -31.10
CA GLN A 496 -30.73 -57.56 -29.73
C GLN A 496 -29.77 -58.70 -29.30
N ALA A 497 -29.01 -58.46 -28.23
CA ALA A 497 -28.19 -59.49 -27.60
C ALA A 497 -29.06 -60.65 -27.07
N GLY A 498 -28.58 -61.89 -27.25
CA GLY A 498 -29.31 -63.12 -26.93
C GLY A 498 -30.28 -63.59 -28.01
N ARG A 499 -30.64 -62.73 -28.97
CA ARG A 499 -31.50 -63.06 -30.12
C ARG A 499 -30.73 -63.06 -31.44
N ASP A 500 -30.12 -61.92 -31.77
CA ASP A 500 -29.46 -61.70 -33.07
C ASP A 500 -27.96 -62.03 -33.00
N TYR A 501 -27.35 -61.84 -31.84
CA TYR A 501 -25.98 -62.20 -31.52
C TYR A 501 -25.84 -62.57 -30.03
N THR A 502 -24.76 -63.26 -29.67
CA THR A 502 -24.39 -63.54 -28.27
C THR A 502 -23.07 -62.87 -27.91
N VAL A 503 -22.85 -62.56 -26.63
CA VAL A 503 -21.65 -61.85 -26.16
C VAL A 503 -20.91 -62.71 -25.14
N SER A 504 -19.60 -62.84 -25.33
CA SER A 504 -18.67 -63.48 -24.38
C SER A 504 -17.38 -62.67 -24.30
N GLY A 505 -17.24 -61.83 -23.27
CA GLY A 505 -16.12 -60.89 -23.15
C GLY A 505 -16.14 -59.87 -24.30
N SER A 506 -15.03 -59.75 -25.02
CA SER A 506 -14.90 -58.88 -26.20
C SER A 506 -15.46 -59.49 -27.49
N ARG A 507 -16.00 -60.73 -27.45
CA ARG A 507 -16.42 -61.48 -28.63
C ARG A 507 -17.95 -61.43 -28.81
N TYR A 508 -18.38 -60.93 -29.95
CA TYR A 508 -19.77 -60.80 -30.39
C TYR A 508 -20.03 -61.80 -31.51
N THR A 509 -20.89 -62.79 -31.26
CA THR A 509 -21.14 -63.89 -32.20
C THR A 509 -22.53 -63.75 -32.81
N PHE A 510 -22.58 -63.30 -34.07
CA PHE A 510 -23.82 -63.16 -34.83
C PHE A 510 -24.41 -64.53 -35.18
N SER A 511 -25.67 -64.74 -34.83
CA SER A 511 -26.37 -66.01 -34.97
C SER A 511 -26.71 -66.29 -36.44
N ARG A 512 -26.39 -67.48 -36.94
CA ARG A 512 -26.75 -67.95 -38.29
C ARG A 512 -28.26 -67.86 -38.55
N THR A 513 -29.09 -68.01 -37.51
CA THR A 513 -30.55 -67.89 -37.63
C THR A 513 -30.94 -66.47 -38.00
N TYR A 514 -30.33 -65.47 -37.36
CA TYR A 514 -30.52 -64.06 -37.70
C TYR A 514 -29.92 -63.75 -39.08
N LEU A 515 -28.68 -64.17 -39.34
CA LEU A 515 -28.00 -63.91 -40.62
C LEU A 515 -28.74 -64.49 -41.83
N ALA A 516 -29.43 -65.62 -41.68
CA ALA A 516 -30.25 -66.22 -42.74
C ALA A 516 -31.50 -65.39 -43.13
N THR A 517 -31.93 -64.46 -42.28
CA THR A 517 -33.03 -63.53 -42.57
C THR A 517 -32.62 -62.39 -43.49
N LEU A 518 -31.32 -62.12 -43.62
CA LEU A 518 -30.81 -61.04 -44.47
C LEU A 518 -30.92 -61.40 -45.96
N GLY A 519 -31.18 -60.38 -46.79
CA GLY A 519 -31.19 -60.52 -48.25
C GLY A 519 -29.79 -60.76 -48.83
N LYS A 520 -29.70 -61.32 -50.05
CA LYS A 520 -28.42 -61.48 -50.76
C LYS A 520 -27.79 -60.11 -51.01
N GLY A 521 -26.49 -59.98 -50.74
CA GLY A 521 -25.75 -58.72 -50.88
C GLY A 521 -24.90 -58.39 -49.64
N THR A 522 -24.36 -57.18 -49.62
CA THR A 522 -23.46 -56.71 -48.56
C THR A 522 -24.24 -55.98 -47.47
N HIS A 523 -23.95 -56.31 -46.21
CA HIS A 523 -24.57 -55.71 -45.01
C HIS A 523 -23.49 -55.17 -44.09
N ALA A 524 -23.68 -53.95 -43.59
CA ALA A 524 -22.75 -53.29 -42.67
C ALA A 524 -23.31 -53.32 -41.25
N PHE A 525 -22.57 -53.94 -40.34
CA PHE A 525 -22.84 -54.01 -38.92
C PHE A 525 -21.98 -52.98 -38.20
N ILE A 526 -22.60 -51.94 -37.66
CA ILE A 526 -21.92 -50.81 -37.03
C ILE A 526 -22.00 -51.00 -35.51
N PHE A 527 -20.85 -50.91 -34.85
CA PHE A 527 -20.72 -50.96 -33.39
C PHE A 527 -20.72 -49.52 -32.86
N ASP A 528 -21.85 -49.06 -32.34
CA ASP A 528 -22.03 -47.67 -31.92
C ASP A 528 -21.26 -47.41 -30.61
N MET A 529 -20.20 -46.61 -30.66
CA MET A 529 -19.32 -46.32 -29.54
C MET A 529 -19.73 -45.01 -28.83
N SER A 530 -19.38 -44.88 -27.55
CA SER A 530 -19.65 -43.65 -26.76
C SER A 530 -18.86 -42.42 -27.23
N GLY A 531 -17.92 -42.60 -28.17
CA GLY A 531 -17.09 -41.56 -28.78
C GLY A 531 -16.12 -42.17 -29.79
N GLY A 532 -15.46 -41.34 -30.60
CA GLY A 532 -14.58 -41.80 -31.69
C GLY A 532 -15.34 -42.34 -32.89
N ALA A 533 -14.63 -42.97 -33.83
CA ALA A 533 -15.23 -43.59 -35.01
C ALA A 533 -15.79 -44.99 -34.69
N ASP A 534 -17.01 -45.28 -35.16
CA ASP A 534 -17.66 -46.58 -34.98
C ASP A 534 -17.05 -47.65 -35.89
N PRO A 535 -16.49 -48.75 -35.34
CA PRO A 535 -15.95 -49.81 -36.17
C PRO A 535 -17.09 -50.58 -36.86
N THR A 536 -16.90 -50.89 -38.15
CA THR A 536 -17.91 -51.50 -39.01
C THR A 536 -17.50 -52.87 -39.51
N PHE A 537 -18.30 -53.89 -39.23
CA PHE A 537 -18.15 -55.26 -39.73
C PHE A 537 -18.98 -55.46 -41.00
N THR A 538 -18.33 -55.80 -42.11
CA THR A 538 -18.98 -55.96 -43.41
C THR A 538 -19.24 -57.43 -43.71
N LEU A 539 -20.52 -57.82 -43.84
CA LEU A 539 -20.93 -59.17 -44.16
C LEU A 539 -21.46 -59.28 -45.59
N THR A 540 -20.87 -60.18 -46.39
CA THR A 540 -21.43 -60.57 -47.69
C THR A 540 -22.34 -61.78 -47.52
N VAL A 541 -23.63 -61.62 -47.80
CA VAL A 541 -24.62 -62.70 -47.76
C VAL A 541 -24.82 -63.27 -49.16
N GLU A 542 -24.52 -64.55 -49.32
CA GLU A 542 -24.67 -65.31 -50.55
C GLU A 542 -25.82 -66.32 -50.44
N ASP A 543 -26.24 -66.84 -51.58
CA ASP A 543 -27.27 -67.89 -51.68
C ASP A 543 -26.85 -68.90 -52.74
N THR A 544 -26.23 -69.99 -52.29
CA THR A 544 -25.72 -71.04 -53.19
C THR A 544 -26.76 -72.09 -53.54
N ARG A 545 -28.04 -71.85 -53.22
CA ARG A 545 -29.14 -72.71 -53.65
C ARG A 545 -29.09 -72.91 -55.18
N PRO A 546 -29.10 -74.15 -55.68
CA PRO A 546 -29.09 -74.41 -57.12
C PRO A 546 -30.36 -73.84 -57.76
N GLY A 547 -30.21 -72.78 -58.57
CA GLY A 547 -31.29 -72.14 -59.32
C GLY A 547 -30.84 -71.87 -60.76
N GLY A 548 -31.52 -72.49 -61.72
CA GLY A 548 -31.14 -72.48 -63.13
C GLY A 548 -31.50 -71.19 -63.88
N GLY A 549 -30.59 -70.79 -64.77
CA GLY A 549 -30.93 -70.34 -66.12
C GLY A 549 -31.02 -68.83 -66.41
N THR A 550 -30.05 -68.38 -67.24
CA THR A 550 -30.15 -67.34 -68.30
C THR A 550 -30.20 -65.85 -67.87
N SER A 551 -29.67 -64.87 -68.60
CA SER A 551 -28.70 -64.70 -69.71
C SER A 551 -28.63 -63.20 -70.03
N SER A 552 -27.61 -62.79 -70.80
CA SER A 552 -27.42 -61.48 -71.47
C SER A 552 -27.08 -60.30 -70.54
N GLY A 553 -26.12 -59.43 -70.83
CA GLY A 553 -25.38 -59.10 -72.05
C GLY A 553 -24.95 -57.62 -71.91
N PRO A 554 -23.72 -57.22 -72.26
CA PRO A 554 -23.12 -55.93 -71.92
C PRO A 554 -23.24 -54.90 -73.06
N THR A 555 -22.97 -53.61 -72.78
CA THR A 555 -22.40 -52.55 -73.67
C THR A 555 -22.43 -51.21 -72.93
N SER A 556 -21.31 -50.52 -72.68
CA SER A 556 -20.60 -49.56 -73.58
C SER A 556 -21.44 -48.27 -73.78
N ASP A 557 -20.96 -47.04 -73.88
CA ASP A 557 -19.65 -46.38 -73.89
C ASP A 557 -19.95 -44.86 -74.07
N SER A 558 -18.96 -44.01 -73.83
CA SER A 558 -18.80 -42.64 -74.36
C SER A 558 -19.79 -41.56 -73.88
N GLY A 559 -19.40 -40.32 -73.58
CA GLY A 559 -18.12 -39.65 -73.77
C GLY A 559 -18.39 -38.19 -74.15
N ASN A 560 -17.55 -37.29 -73.64
CA ASN A 560 -17.30 -35.92 -74.10
C ASN A 560 -18.43 -34.89 -73.89
N ASP A 561 -18.20 -33.58 -73.70
CA ASP A 561 -17.03 -32.70 -73.68
C ASP A 561 -17.52 -31.37 -73.08
N GLY A 562 -16.63 -30.44 -72.68
CA GLY A 562 -17.05 -29.05 -72.51
C GLY A 562 -16.30 -28.23 -71.45
N SER A 563 -15.04 -27.97 -71.74
CA SER A 563 -14.17 -26.91 -71.18
C SER A 563 -14.83 -25.54 -70.93
N ASN A 564 -14.42 -24.83 -69.86
CA ASN A 564 -13.53 -23.65 -69.95
C ASN A 564 -13.22 -23.08 -68.53
N PRO A 565 -11.95 -22.85 -68.13
CA PRO A 565 -11.61 -22.19 -66.88
C PRO A 565 -11.48 -20.67 -67.06
N ASN A 566 -11.96 -19.90 -66.10
CA ASN A 566 -11.66 -18.48 -65.97
C ASN A 566 -10.93 -18.23 -64.64
N THR A 567 -9.75 -17.65 -64.76
CA THR A 567 -8.87 -17.19 -63.69
C THR A 567 -9.48 -16.00 -62.96
N GLY A 568 -9.36 -16.00 -61.64
CA GLY A 568 -9.52 -14.84 -60.75
C GLY A 568 -8.27 -14.64 -59.94
#